data_AF-A0A0D0CZ97-F1
#
_entry.id   AF-A0A0D0CZ97-F1
#
_cell.length_a   1.000
_cell.length_b   1.000
_cell.length_c   1.000
_cell.angle_alpha   90.00
_cell.angle_beta   90.00
_cell.angle_gamma   90.00
#
_symmetry.space_group_name_H-M   'P 1'
#
loop_
_entity.id
_entity.type
_entity.pdbx_description
1 polymer ?
#
loop_
_entity_poly.entity_id
_entity_poly.type
_entity_poly.pdbx_seq_one_letter_code
_entity_poly.pdbx_strand_id
1 'polypeptide(L)'
;MPVLEPVFEALKHCGLSVSEFILSLLTRRKYNDHPAVRDPLAHSPDIFAALAAHRLTDEKLVQRAQELTHEVHLKEIWKTAAEASGWHFGAYRSTTKQLEDFDLEKMAKDMEASAPHFWSLLGLFLGEARDEIVGGGPGPDDSRDADGDVVMGDESYWDEVDEIDLEGFINGLTSENGLMLLAADKRAK
;
A
#
# COMPACT_ATOMS: atom_id res chain seq x y z
N MET A 1 12.36 19.16 36.34
CA MET A 1 13.26 18.11 35.81
C MET A 1 14.69 18.66 35.76
N PRO A 2 15.52 18.47 36.81
CA PRO A 2 16.88 19.01 36.85
C PRO A 2 17.95 18.03 36.27
N VAL A 3 17.53 17.03 35.49
CA VAL A 3 18.40 15.90 35.09
C VAL A 3 19.06 16.08 33.72
N LEU A 4 18.60 17.06 32.92
CA LEU A 4 19.11 17.31 31.57
C LEU A 4 20.29 18.31 31.54
N GLU A 5 20.33 19.24 32.48
CA GLU A 5 21.42 20.23 32.61
C GLU A 5 22.82 19.60 32.62
N PRO A 6 23.08 18.54 33.41
CA PRO A 6 24.39 17.88 33.39
C PRO A 6 24.75 17.26 32.03
N VAL A 7 23.74 16.77 31.30
CA VAL A 7 23.93 16.18 29.96
C VAL A 7 24.27 17.28 28.95
N PHE A 8 23.58 18.41 29.00
CA PHE A 8 23.88 19.56 28.14
C PHE A 8 25.27 20.13 28.41
N GLU A 9 25.68 20.23 29.67
CA GLU A 9 27.02 20.72 30.00
C GLU A 9 28.12 19.73 29.55
N ALA A 10 27.88 18.42 29.67
CA ALA A 10 28.80 17.40 29.14
C ALA A 10 28.93 17.48 27.61
N LEU A 11 27.81 17.64 26.89
CA LEU A 11 27.84 17.82 25.43
C LEU A 11 28.60 19.09 25.03
N LYS A 12 28.36 20.18 25.74
CA LYS A 12 29.04 21.46 25.52
C LYS A 12 30.55 21.36 25.79
N HIS A 13 30.97 20.68 26.86
CA HIS A 13 32.38 20.40 27.13
C HIS A 13 33.04 19.56 26.02
N CYS A 14 32.28 18.66 25.41
CA CYS A 14 32.72 17.88 24.24
C CYS A 14 32.64 18.65 22.92
N GLY A 15 32.15 19.89 22.91
CA GLY A 15 31.95 20.69 21.70
C GLY A 15 30.91 20.12 20.74
N LEU A 16 29.92 19.37 21.26
CA LEU A 16 28.86 18.75 20.48
C LEU A 16 27.51 19.40 20.78
N SER A 17 26.74 19.64 19.73
CA SER A 17 25.30 19.86 19.86
C SER A 17 24.56 18.53 20.07
N VAL A 18 23.31 18.61 20.56
CA VAL A 18 22.44 17.44 20.74
C VAL A 18 22.19 16.72 19.40
N SER A 19 21.98 17.48 18.32
CA SER A 19 21.78 16.92 16.97
C SER A 19 23.03 16.21 16.45
N GLU A 20 24.22 16.80 16.61
CA GLU A 20 25.48 16.16 16.20
C GLU A 20 25.78 14.89 16.99
N PHE A 21 25.43 14.88 18.28
CA PHE A 21 25.51 13.68 19.10
C PHE A 21 24.61 12.56 18.56
N ILE A 22 23.32 12.85 18.36
CA ILE A 22 22.34 11.87 17.83
C ILE A 22 22.77 11.38 16.44
N LEU A 23 23.13 12.28 15.53
CA LEU A 23 23.58 11.91 14.19
C LEU A 23 24.86 11.07 14.23
N SER A 24 25.84 11.42 15.06
CA SER A 24 27.07 10.63 15.21
C SER A 24 26.80 9.26 15.80
N LEU A 25 25.84 9.15 16.72
CA LEU A 25 25.44 7.91 17.35
C LEU A 25 24.77 6.96 16.35
N LEU A 26 23.86 7.48 15.51
CA LEU A 26 23.07 6.69 14.56
C LEU A 26 23.80 6.38 13.24
N THR A 27 24.76 7.20 12.81
CA THR A 27 25.41 7.05 11.50
C THR A 27 26.78 6.37 11.54
N ARG A 28 27.47 6.40 12.68
CA ARG A 28 28.83 5.84 12.76
C ARG A 28 28.77 4.36 13.11
N ARG A 29 29.25 3.52 12.18
CA ARG A 29 29.30 2.05 12.31
C ARG A 29 29.88 1.53 13.62
N LYS A 30 30.83 2.26 14.23
CA LYS A 30 31.44 1.88 15.52
C LYS A 30 30.45 1.80 16.69
N TYR A 31 29.24 2.34 16.55
CA TYR A 31 28.23 2.36 17.60
C TYR A 31 27.05 1.42 17.34
N ASN A 32 27.01 0.67 16.24
CA ASN A 32 25.86 -0.15 15.86
C ASN A 32 25.40 -1.13 16.97
N ASP A 33 26.36 -1.71 17.69
CA ASP A 33 26.07 -2.64 18.80
C ASP A 33 26.04 -1.98 20.18
N HIS A 34 26.31 -0.67 20.24
CA HIS A 34 26.36 0.07 21.50
C HIS A 34 24.96 0.18 22.11
N PRO A 35 24.77 -0.05 23.41
CA PRO A 35 23.46 0.04 24.07
C PRO A 35 22.74 1.38 23.83
N ALA A 36 23.50 2.48 23.75
CA ALA A 36 22.96 3.80 23.46
C ALA A 36 22.40 3.97 22.04
N VAL A 37 22.67 3.08 21.08
CA VAL A 37 22.00 3.06 19.77
C VAL A 37 20.70 2.26 19.82
N ARG A 38 20.66 1.19 20.61
CA ARG A 38 19.49 0.31 20.71
C ARG A 38 18.26 1.02 21.25
N ASP A 39 18.46 1.85 22.27
CA ASP A 39 17.38 2.58 22.94
C ASP A 39 16.66 3.57 22.00
N PRO A 40 17.35 4.50 21.30
CA PRO A 40 16.73 5.36 20.30
C PRO A 40 16.06 4.62 19.14
N LEU A 41 16.59 3.46 18.73
CA LEU A 41 15.99 2.66 17.67
C LEU A 41 14.71 1.95 18.15
N ALA A 42 14.70 1.44 19.37
CA ALA A 42 13.52 0.82 19.97
C ALA A 42 12.39 1.84 20.18
N HIS A 43 12.75 3.07 20.55
CA HIS A 43 11.82 4.18 20.76
C HIS A 43 11.66 5.09 19.54
N SER A 44 12.09 4.66 18.35
CA SER A 44 12.02 5.51 17.17
C SER A 44 10.60 5.99 16.84
N PRO A 45 9.52 5.18 16.97
CA PRO A 45 8.17 5.66 16.70
C PRO A 45 7.76 6.80 17.62
N ASP A 46 8.06 6.69 18.93
CA ASP A 46 7.76 7.72 19.92
C ASP A 46 8.58 9.00 19.67
N ILE A 47 9.85 8.85 19.31
CA ILE A 47 10.73 9.97 18.96
C ILE A 47 10.21 10.69 17.71
N PHE A 48 9.81 9.94 16.67
CA PHE A 48 9.23 10.52 15.46
C PHE A 48 7.89 11.20 15.75
N ALA A 49 7.03 10.61 16.59
CA ALA A 49 5.77 11.21 17.01
C ALA A 49 5.98 12.51 17.80
N ALA A 50 6.94 12.52 18.73
CA ALA A 50 7.30 13.71 19.49
C ALA A 50 7.88 14.80 18.60
N LEU A 51 8.71 14.44 17.62
CA LEU A 51 9.20 15.37 16.60
C LEU A 51 8.07 15.93 15.77
N ALA A 52 7.12 15.10 15.31
CA ALA A 52 5.97 15.54 14.52
C ALA A 52 5.03 16.47 15.29
N ALA A 53 4.76 16.16 16.57
CA ALA A 53 3.91 16.95 17.46
C ALA A 53 4.57 18.25 17.95
N HIS A 54 5.87 18.44 17.71
CA HIS A 54 6.58 19.62 18.19
C HIS A 54 6.05 20.88 17.50
N ARG A 55 5.79 21.96 18.25
CA ARG A 55 5.16 23.19 17.71
C ARG A 55 5.97 23.90 16.62
N LEU A 56 7.20 23.46 16.40
CA LEU A 56 8.15 24.00 15.43
C LEU A 56 8.54 22.96 14.37
N THR A 57 7.74 21.92 14.16
CA THR A 57 7.99 20.96 13.08
C THR A 57 8.04 21.70 11.75
N ASP A 58 9.21 21.67 11.14
CA ASP A 58 9.46 22.27 9.83
C ASP A 58 8.69 21.48 8.76
N GLU A 59 8.07 22.17 7.80
CA GLU A 59 7.45 21.57 6.62
C GLU A 59 8.43 20.61 5.90
N LYS A 60 9.73 20.90 5.98
CA LYS A 60 10.79 20.02 5.45
C LYS A 60 10.82 18.64 6.09
N LEU A 61 10.49 18.51 7.38
CA LEU A 61 10.44 17.20 8.04
C LEU A 61 9.27 16.37 7.48
N VAL A 62 8.11 17.01 7.32
CA VAL A 62 6.91 16.37 6.75
C VAL A 62 7.17 15.98 5.30
N GLN A 63 7.74 16.88 4.49
CA GLN A 63 8.12 16.59 3.12
C GLN A 63 9.10 15.41 3.06
N ARG A 64 10.11 15.39 3.93
CA ARG A 64 11.09 14.29 3.95
C ARG A 64 10.45 12.96 4.33
N ALA A 65 9.50 12.96 5.27
CA ALA A 65 8.74 11.77 5.63
C ALA A 65 7.89 11.28 4.45
N GLN A 66 7.25 12.18 3.70
CA GLN A 66 6.48 11.84 2.49
C GLN A 66 7.36 11.22 1.41
N GLU A 67 8.55 11.78 1.16
CA GLU A 67 9.51 11.23 0.18
C GLU A 67 9.91 9.79 0.52
N LEU A 68 10.22 9.51 1.79
CA LEU A 68 10.57 8.17 2.25
C LEU A 68 9.41 7.19 2.07
N THR A 69 8.20 7.62 2.39
CA THR A 69 6.98 6.82 2.21
C THR A 69 6.73 6.57 0.72
N HIS A 70 6.85 7.57 -0.14
CA HIS A 70 6.67 7.43 -1.59
C HIS A 70 7.62 6.39 -2.19
N GLU A 71 8.89 6.38 -1.78
CA GLU A 71 9.86 5.40 -2.29
C GLU A 71 9.48 3.96 -1.95
N VAL A 72 8.94 3.72 -0.74
CA VAL A 72 8.48 2.38 -0.33
C VAL A 72 7.29 1.95 -1.19
N HIS A 73 6.27 2.79 -1.30
CA HIS A 73 5.07 2.49 -2.07
C HIS A 73 5.38 2.27 -3.55
N LEU A 74 6.26 3.10 -4.13
CA LEU A 74 6.64 2.96 -5.54
C LEU A 74 7.34 1.61 -5.80
N LYS A 75 8.27 1.20 -4.93
CA LYS A 75 8.95 -0.10 -5.04
C LYS A 75 7.95 -1.25 -4.95
N GLU A 76 7.00 -1.16 -4.03
CA GLU A 76 5.96 -2.17 -3.85
C GLU A 76 5.01 -2.26 -5.04
N ILE A 77 4.52 -1.13 -5.55
CA ILE A 77 3.69 -1.07 -6.76
C ILE A 77 4.42 -1.71 -7.93
N TRP A 78 5.70 -1.37 -8.13
CA TRP A 78 6.50 -1.93 -9.22
C TRP A 78 6.71 -3.43 -9.08
N LYS A 79 6.94 -3.92 -7.87
CA LYS A 79 7.09 -5.35 -7.59
C LYS A 79 5.81 -6.11 -7.88
N THR A 80 4.65 -5.57 -7.48
CA THR A 80 3.35 -6.18 -7.74
C THR A 80 2.99 -6.15 -9.23
N ALA A 81 3.30 -5.06 -9.92
CA ALA A 81 3.05 -4.88 -11.35
C ALA A 81 4.16 -5.43 -12.27
N ALA A 82 5.14 -6.17 -11.73
CA ALA A 82 6.19 -6.79 -12.53
C ALA A 82 5.73 -8.15 -13.05
N GLU A 83 6.09 -8.52 -14.29
CA GLU A 83 5.72 -9.83 -14.88
C GLU A 83 6.10 -11.02 -13.99
N ALA A 84 7.20 -10.87 -13.25
CA ALA A 84 7.68 -11.83 -12.27
C ALA A 84 6.71 -12.10 -11.10
N SER A 85 5.70 -11.24 -10.86
CA SER A 85 4.65 -11.46 -9.87
C SER A 85 3.68 -12.58 -10.28
N GLY A 86 3.64 -12.93 -11.58
CA GLY A 86 2.78 -13.99 -12.10
C GLY A 86 1.31 -13.60 -12.25
N TRP A 87 0.92 -12.39 -11.83
CA TRP A 87 -0.46 -11.90 -11.86
C TRP A 87 -0.78 -11.00 -13.05
N HIS A 88 0.03 -11.08 -14.11
CA HIS A 88 -0.24 -10.39 -15.36
C HIS A 88 -1.27 -11.17 -16.17
N PHE A 89 -2.54 -10.78 -16.06
CA PHE A 89 -3.61 -11.36 -16.85
C PHE A 89 -3.88 -10.51 -18.09
N GLY A 90 -3.68 -11.07 -19.28
CA GLY A 90 -4.07 -10.45 -20.53
C GLY A 90 -5.25 -11.20 -21.12
N ALA A 91 -6.43 -10.57 -21.17
CA ALA A 91 -7.67 -11.21 -21.64
C ALA A 91 -7.53 -11.89 -23.02
N TYR A 92 -6.67 -11.36 -23.91
CA TYR A 92 -6.42 -11.92 -25.24
C TYR A 92 -5.44 -13.12 -25.26
N ARG A 93 -4.66 -13.32 -24.20
CA ARG A 93 -3.58 -14.32 -24.13
C ARG A 93 -3.89 -15.47 -23.17
N SER A 94 -4.89 -15.29 -22.31
CA SER A 94 -5.30 -16.30 -21.35
C SER A 94 -6.10 -17.41 -22.03
N THR A 95 -5.78 -18.66 -21.71
CA THR A 95 -6.58 -19.81 -22.14
C THR A 95 -7.79 -19.99 -21.23
N THR A 96 -8.84 -20.66 -21.69
CA THR A 96 -10.05 -20.97 -20.89
C THR A 96 -9.70 -21.69 -19.59
N LYS A 97 -8.74 -22.62 -19.65
CA LYS A 97 -8.23 -23.32 -18.47
C LYS A 97 -7.56 -22.39 -17.45
N GLN A 98 -6.80 -21.39 -17.91
CA GLN A 98 -6.20 -20.41 -17.00
C GLN A 98 -7.23 -19.50 -16.35
N LEU A 99 -8.39 -19.29 -16.99
CA LEU A 99 -9.50 -18.56 -16.41
C LEU A 99 -10.26 -19.43 -15.39
N GLU A 100 -10.46 -20.72 -15.68
CA GLU A 100 -11.05 -21.68 -14.74
C GLU A 100 -10.18 -21.90 -13.48
N ASP A 101 -8.85 -21.97 -13.67
CA ASP A 101 -7.88 -22.13 -12.59
C ASP A 101 -7.57 -20.79 -11.87
N PHE A 102 -8.18 -19.67 -12.29
CA PHE A 102 -7.92 -18.35 -11.72
C PHE A 102 -8.60 -18.21 -10.35
N ASP A 103 -7.79 -17.98 -9.32
CA ASP A 103 -8.25 -17.76 -7.96
C ASP A 103 -7.97 -16.30 -7.57
N LEU A 104 -9.06 -15.52 -7.52
CA LEU A 104 -9.01 -14.09 -7.17
C LEU A 104 -8.51 -13.88 -5.74
N GLU A 105 -8.88 -14.74 -4.80
CA GLU A 105 -8.45 -14.61 -3.40
C GLU A 105 -6.96 -14.89 -3.26
N LYS A 106 -6.47 -15.91 -3.97
CA LYS A 106 -5.04 -16.21 -4.01
C LYS A 106 -4.26 -15.06 -4.63
N MET A 107 -4.76 -14.49 -5.73
CA MET A 107 -4.15 -13.29 -6.33
C MET A 107 -4.07 -12.14 -5.32
N ALA A 108 -5.18 -11.82 -4.66
CA ALA A 108 -5.22 -10.75 -3.67
C ALA A 108 -4.20 -10.99 -2.55
N LYS A 109 -4.15 -12.20 -1.97
CA LYS A 109 -3.19 -12.56 -0.91
C LYS A 109 -1.74 -12.46 -1.38
N ASP A 110 -1.44 -12.92 -2.58
CA ASP A 110 -0.07 -12.87 -3.13
C ASP A 110 0.35 -11.43 -3.46
N MET A 111 -0.57 -10.60 -3.97
CA MET A 111 -0.34 -9.17 -4.21
C MET A 111 -0.19 -8.40 -2.89
N GLU A 112 -0.95 -8.74 -1.85
CA GLU A 112 -0.82 -8.16 -0.51
C GLU A 112 0.53 -8.49 0.11
N ALA A 113 0.92 -9.77 0.06
CA ALA A 113 2.22 -10.22 0.53
C ALA A 113 3.40 -9.56 -0.23
N SER A 114 3.20 -9.19 -1.50
CA SER A 114 4.25 -8.51 -2.28
C SER A 114 4.36 -7.02 -1.98
N ALA A 115 3.30 -6.37 -1.50
CA ALA A 115 3.17 -4.92 -1.33
C ALA A 115 2.39 -4.48 -0.08
N PRO A 116 2.76 -4.95 1.13
CA PRO A 116 1.93 -4.80 2.33
C PRO A 116 1.67 -3.33 2.72
N HIS A 117 2.61 -2.41 2.50
CA HIS A 117 2.42 -1.00 2.86
C HIS A 117 1.45 -0.32 1.89
N PHE A 118 1.56 -0.63 0.59
CA PHE A 118 0.62 -0.16 -0.42
C PHE A 118 -0.81 -0.67 -0.16
N TRP A 119 -0.97 -1.95 0.19
CA TRP A 119 -2.29 -2.49 0.52
C TRP A 119 -2.87 -1.89 1.81
N SER A 120 -2.04 -1.63 2.82
CA SER A 120 -2.46 -0.88 4.00
C SER A 120 -2.95 0.54 3.63
N LEU A 121 -2.24 1.25 2.74
CA LEU A 121 -2.67 2.55 2.24
C LEU A 121 -3.98 2.46 1.45
N LEU A 122 -4.14 1.43 0.62
CA LEU A 122 -5.36 1.19 -0.13
C LEU A 122 -6.55 0.93 0.81
N GLY A 123 -6.36 0.13 1.86
CA GLY A 123 -7.37 -0.11 2.89
C GLY A 123 -7.80 1.19 3.58
N LEU A 124 -6.87 2.10 3.88
CA LEU A 124 -7.19 3.43 4.40
C LEU A 124 -8.07 4.24 3.44
N PHE A 125 -7.81 4.19 2.13
CA PHE A 125 -8.64 4.89 1.13
C PHE A 125 -10.02 4.25 0.94
N LEU A 126 -10.12 2.94 1.13
CA LEU A 126 -11.37 2.18 1.03
C LEU A 126 -12.18 2.18 2.33
N GLY A 127 -11.68 2.83 3.39
CA GLY A 127 -12.37 2.92 4.68
C GLY A 127 -12.21 1.70 5.58
N GLU A 128 -11.29 0.79 5.26
CA GLU A 128 -10.94 -0.39 6.07
C GLU A 128 -9.98 -0.03 7.22
N ALA A 129 -9.97 1.24 7.65
CA ALA A 129 -9.22 1.65 8.82
C ALA A 129 -9.80 0.90 10.03
N ARG A 130 -9.16 -0.21 10.41
CA ARG A 130 -9.45 -0.95 11.63
C ARG A 130 -9.65 0.06 12.76
N ASP A 131 -10.77 -0.06 13.47
CA ASP A 131 -11.18 0.75 14.62
C ASP A 131 -10.22 0.66 15.84
N GLU A 132 -8.92 0.45 15.63
CA GLU A 132 -7.90 0.31 16.67
C GLU A 132 -7.09 1.61 16.83
N ILE A 133 -7.74 2.77 16.88
CA ILE A 133 -7.13 3.99 17.42
C ILE A 133 -8.10 4.75 18.33
N VAL A 134 -8.79 4.09 19.27
CA VAL A 134 -9.19 4.72 20.54
C VAL A 134 -9.26 3.67 21.66
N GLY A 135 -8.19 3.57 22.46
CA GLY A 135 -8.30 3.02 23.80
C GLY A 135 -8.99 4.04 24.71
N GLY A 136 -10.19 3.74 25.21
CA GLY A 136 -10.84 4.59 26.21
C GLY A 136 -12.29 4.26 26.57
N GLY A 137 -12.51 3.18 27.32
CA GLY A 137 -13.65 3.05 28.25
C GLY A 137 -14.72 2.00 27.91
N PRO A 138 -15.14 1.13 28.87
CA PRO A 138 -16.25 0.21 28.68
C PRO A 138 -17.57 0.93 28.96
N GLY A 139 -18.39 1.12 27.92
CA GLY A 139 -19.79 1.52 27.99
C GLY A 139 -20.67 0.40 27.45
N PRO A 140 -21.82 0.09 28.09
CA PRO A 140 -22.54 -1.15 27.84
C PRO A 140 -23.44 -1.05 26.60
N ASP A 141 -23.41 -2.12 25.83
CA ASP A 141 -24.55 -2.75 25.16
C ASP A 141 -25.64 -1.81 24.61
N ASP A 142 -25.58 -1.55 23.31
CA ASP A 142 -26.81 -1.47 22.53
C ASP A 142 -26.57 -2.06 21.15
N SER A 143 -26.95 -3.34 21.04
CA SER A 143 -27.24 -4.09 19.83
C SER A 143 -27.63 -3.23 18.62
N ARG A 144 -26.72 -3.08 17.66
CA ARG A 144 -27.03 -2.95 16.23
C ARG A 144 -25.94 -3.62 15.41
N ASP A 145 -26.10 -4.93 15.25
CA ASP A 145 -25.72 -5.59 14.00
C ASP A 145 -26.43 -4.85 12.86
N ALA A 146 -25.71 -3.96 12.21
CA ALA A 146 -26.06 -3.49 10.89
C ALA A 146 -24.92 -3.97 10.00
N ASP A 147 -25.08 -5.18 9.48
CA ASP A 147 -24.45 -5.62 8.25
C ASP A 147 -24.58 -4.46 7.26
N GLY A 148 -23.50 -3.72 7.12
CA GLY A 148 -23.31 -2.72 6.08
C GLY A 148 -23.03 -3.42 4.77
N ASP A 149 -23.90 -4.36 4.40
CA ASP A 149 -24.05 -4.77 3.02
C ASP A 149 -24.62 -3.54 2.31
N VAL A 150 -23.71 -2.70 1.82
CA VAL A 150 -24.07 -1.70 0.83
C VAL A 150 -24.61 -2.52 -0.31
N VAL A 151 -25.94 -2.60 -0.42
CA VAL A 151 -26.65 -3.11 -1.59
C VAL A 151 -26.16 -2.28 -2.76
N MET A 152 -25.09 -2.77 -3.39
CA MET A 152 -24.61 -2.33 -4.68
C MET A 152 -25.80 -2.51 -5.59
N GLY A 153 -26.11 -1.44 -6.33
CA GLY A 153 -27.40 -1.23 -6.98
C GLY A 153 -27.95 -2.46 -7.68
N ASP A 154 -29.28 -2.57 -7.58
CA ASP A 154 -30.16 -3.48 -8.31
C ASP A 154 -29.42 -4.60 -9.07
N GLU A 155 -29.41 -5.81 -8.50
CA GLU A 155 -28.85 -7.01 -9.13
C GLU A 155 -29.39 -7.22 -10.57
N SER A 156 -30.51 -6.58 -10.92
CA SER A 156 -31.05 -6.55 -12.28
C SER A 156 -30.13 -5.94 -13.35
N TYR A 157 -29.16 -5.09 -12.99
CA TYR A 157 -28.26 -4.47 -13.97
C TYR A 157 -27.43 -5.51 -14.73
N TRP A 158 -27.02 -6.59 -14.06
CA TRP A 158 -26.29 -7.69 -14.69
C TRP A 158 -27.23 -8.70 -15.37
N ASP A 159 -28.50 -8.77 -14.97
CA ASP A 159 -29.52 -9.61 -15.61
C ASP A 159 -29.97 -9.05 -16.98
N GLU A 160 -29.84 -7.73 -17.20
CA GLU A 160 -30.13 -7.08 -18.49
C GLU A 160 -28.93 -7.10 -19.46
N VAL A 161 -27.74 -7.46 -18.99
CA VAL A 161 -26.60 -7.73 -19.87
C VAL A 161 -26.75 -9.16 -20.36
N ASP A 162 -27.44 -9.33 -21.49
CA ASP A 162 -27.48 -10.59 -22.25
C ASP A 162 -26.08 -11.22 -22.21
N GLU A 163 -26.00 -12.50 -21.82
CA GLU A 163 -24.79 -13.31 -21.94
C GLU A 163 -24.17 -13.03 -23.31
N ILE A 164 -23.12 -12.23 -23.34
CA ILE A 164 -22.39 -12.00 -24.58
C ILE A 164 -21.89 -13.38 -24.96
N ASP A 165 -22.42 -13.94 -26.04
CA ASP A 165 -21.97 -15.21 -26.59
C ASP A 165 -20.55 -15.02 -27.14
N LEU A 166 -19.59 -15.07 -26.21
CA LEU A 166 -18.17 -14.94 -26.48
C LEU A 166 -17.70 -16.10 -27.38
N GLU A 167 -18.36 -17.26 -27.30
CA GLU A 167 -18.06 -18.41 -28.14
C GLU A 167 -18.48 -18.15 -29.60
N GLY A 168 -19.70 -17.63 -29.83
CA GLY A 168 -20.18 -17.18 -31.13
C GLY A 168 -19.37 -16.02 -31.73
N PHE A 169 -18.97 -15.06 -30.89
CA PHE A 169 -18.13 -13.93 -31.31
C PHE A 169 -16.72 -14.40 -31.76
N ILE A 170 -16.09 -15.29 -31.00
CA ILE A 170 -14.78 -15.85 -31.32
C ILE A 170 -14.88 -16.75 -32.57
N ASN A 171 -15.90 -17.59 -32.67
CA ASN A 171 -16.12 -18.45 -33.84
C ASN A 171 -16.39 -17.64 -35.12
N GLY A 172 -17.05 -16.48 -35.01
CA GLY A 172 -17.25 -15.55 -36.12
C GLY A 172 -15.95 -14.89 -36.61
N LEU A 173 -14.99 -14.62 -35.70
CA LEU A 173 -13.68 -14.06 -36.02
C LEU A 173 -12.71 -15.08 -36.63
N THR A 174 -12.82 -16.36 -36.25
CA THR A 174 -11.95 -17.44 -36.72
C THR A 174 -12.50 -18.21 -37.92
N SER A 175 -13.76 -17.99 -38.28
CA SER A 175 -14.36 -18.54 -39.50
C SER A 175 -13.74 -17.91 -40.75
N GLU A 176 -13.45 -18.73 -41.77
CA GLU A 176 -12.78 -18.33 -43.02
C GLU A 176 -13.51 -17.20 -43.80
N ASN A 177 -14.73 -16.85 -43.41
CA ASN A 177 -15.49 -15.70 -43.97
C ASN A 177 -15.17 -14.35 -43.29
N GLY A 178 -14.61 -14.31 -42.07
CA GLY A 178 -14.23 -13.07 -41.38
C GLY A 178 -13.04 -12.35 -42.04
N LEU A 179 -12.16 -13.11 -42.69
CA LEU A 179 -11.04 -12.57 -43.46
C LEU A 179 -11.47 -11.91 -44.79
N MET A 180 -12.67 -12.20 -45.30
CA MET A 180 -13.20 -11.56 -46.51
C MET A 180 -13.82 -10.18 -46.24
N LEU A 181 -14.40 -9.95 -45.05
CA LEU A 181 -15.04 -8.66 -44.71
C LEU A 181 -14.00 -7.57 -44.39
N LEU A 182 -12.85 -7.91 -43.80
CA LEU A 182 -11.75 -6.95 -43.58
C LEU A 182 -10.99 -6.61 -44.88
N ALA A 183 -11.05 -7.48 -45.90
CA ALA A 183 -10.45 -7.22 -47.21
C ALA A 183 -11.33 -6.32 -48.11
N ALA A 184 -12.65 -6.29 -47.88
CA ALA A 184 -13.57 -5.46 -48.66
C ALA A 184 -13.53 -3.97 -48.24
N ASP A 185 -13.25 -3.68 -46.97
CA ASP A 185 -13.30 -2.30 -46.45
C ASP A 185 -12.02 -1.49 -46.75
N LYS A 186 -10.92 -2.14 -47.17
CA LYS A 186 -9.68 -1.46 -47.60
C LYS A 186 -9.66 -1.06 -49.09
N ARG A 187 -10.78 -1.16 -49.81
CA ARG A 187 -10.89 -0.72 -51.22
C ARG A 187 -11.92 0.39 -51.47
N ALA A 188 -12.50 0.98 -50.44
CA ALA A 188 -13.43 2.10 -50.58
C ALA A 188 -13.17 3.22 -49.57
N LYS A 189 -11.96 3.80 -49.59
CA LYS A 189 -11.71 5.25 -49.42
C LYS A 189 -10.26 5.60 -49.71
#